data_AF-A0A353F6W6-F1
#
_entry.id   AF-A0A353F6W6-F1
#
_cell.length_a   1.000
_cell.length_b   1.000
_cell.length_c   1.000
_cell.angle_alpha   90.00
_cell.angle_beta   90.00
_cell.angle_gamma   90.00
#
_symmetry.space_group_name_H-M   'P 1'
#
loop_
_entity.id
_entity.type
_entity.pdbx_description
1 polymer ?
#
loop_
_entity_poly.entity_id
_entity_poly.type
_entity_poly.pdbx_seq_one_letter_code
_entity_poly.pdbx_strand_id
1 'polypeptide(L)'
;GMWFERFVIIVTTLARMWLPGDWKTYSPSGVDVMTFVGTIGMFLALFLLFLRFLPCINIAEVKWTLKESDAHDDDKKAHPDDGIEVIEAYQYELHENPEGAAKEAGIKTETSTAES
;
A
#
# COMPACT_ATOMS: atom_id res chain seq x y z
N GLY A 1 -19.29 5.03 -4.20
CA GLY A 1 -18.03 5.61 -3.70
C GLY A 1 -18.26 6.11 -2.28
N MET A 2 -17.34 5.84 -1.36
CA MET A 2 -17.52 6.14 0.07
C MET A 2 -17.78 7.64 0.35
N TRP A 3 -17.20 8.54 -0.45
CA TRP A 3 -17.45 9.98 -0.32
C TRP A 3 -18.88 10.37 -0.72
N PHE A 4 -19.37 9.87 -1.87
CA PHE A 4 -20.72 10.18 -2.35
C PHE A 4 -21.80 9.65 -1.41
N GLU A 5 -21.58 8.49 -0.78
CA GLU A 5 -22.45 7.97 0.27
C GLU A 5 -22.62 8.98 1.41
N ARG A 6 -21.52 9.58 1.90
CA ARG A 6 -21.57 10.60 2.96
C ARG A 6 -22.22 11.90 2.48
N PHE A 7 -21.92 12.34 1.25
CA PHE A 7 -22.53 13.51 0.66
C PHE A 7 -24.06 13.37 0.59
N VAL A 8 -24.56 12.22 0.10
CA VAL A 8 -26.00 11.97 -0.01
C VAL A 8 -26.65 11.92 1.36
N ILE A 9 -26.09 11.16 2.32
CA ILE A 9 -26.66 11.06 3.67
C ILE A 9 -26.79 12.46 4.29
N ILE A 10 -25.76 13.30 4.23
CA ILE A 10 -25.77 14.61 4.88
C ILE A 10 -26.72 15.58 4.16
N VAL A 11 -26.61 15.72 2.84
CA VAL A 11 -27.37 16.73 2.08
C VAL A 11 -28.87 16.40 2.03
N THR A 12 -29.22 15.12 1.84
CA THR A 12 -30.63 14.73 1.71
C THR A 12 -31.37 14.74 3.04
N THR A 13 -30.71 14.35 4.14
CA THR A 13 -31.32 14.40 5.47
C THR A 13 -31.53 15.83 5.96
N LEU A 14 -30.59 16.74 5.69
CA LEU A 14 -30.72 18.15 6.06
C LEU A 14 -31.74 18.90 5.18
N ALA A 15 -31.92 18.48 3.93
CA ALA A 15 -32.90 19.11 3.03
C ALA A 15 -34.36 18.85 3.46
N ARG A 16 -34.62 17.80 4.25
CA ARG A 16 -35.96 17.37 4.67
C ARG A 16 -36.02 17.23 6.19
N MET A 17 -36.00 18.39 6.86
CA MET A 17 -36.14 18.46 8.33
C MET A 17 -37.61 18.44 8.77
N TRP A 18 -37.82 18.29 10.09
CA TRP A 18 -39.13 18.16 10.73
C TRP A 18 -40.12 19.30 10.41
N LEU A 19 -39.63 20.53 10.26
CA LEU A 19 -40.45 21.69 9.93
C LEU A 19 -40.61 21.83 8.39
N PRO A 20 -41.84 21.75 7.84
CA PRO A 20 -42.06 21.82 6.40
C PRO A 20 -41.69 23.18 5.77
N GLY A 21 -41.63 24.25 6.57
CA GLY A 21 -41.27 25.60 6.12
C GLY A 21 -39.78 25.81 5.85
N ASP A 22 -38.91 24.93 6.36
CA ASP A 22 -37.44 25.06 6.24
C ASP A 22 -36.83 24.14 5.17
N TRP A 23 -37.67 23.50 4.35
CA TRP A 23 -37.18 22.69 3.25
C TRP A 23 -36.43 23.55 2.23
N LYS A 24 -35.14 23.26 2.07
CA LYS A 24 -34.25 23.96 1.15
C LYS A 24 -33.41 22.95 0.39
N THR A 25 -33.12 23.28 -0.86
CA THR A 25 -32.21 22.49 -1.70
C THR A 25 -30.81 23.06 -1.59
N TYR A 26 -29.82 22.21 -1.33
CA TYR A 26 -28.42 22.61 -1.31
C TYR A 26 -27.89 22.72 -2.75
N SER A 27 -27.34 23.88 -3.10
CA SER A 27 -26.58 24.09 -4.33
C SER A 27 -25.16 24.49 -3.93
N PRO A 28 -24.14 23.68 -4.25
CA PRO A 28 -22.76 24.00 -3.91
C PRO A 28 -22.32 25.27 -4.65
N SER A 29 -21.65 26.16 -3.93
CA SER A 29 -21.00 27.32 -4.53
C SER A 29 -19.68 26.91 -5.18
N GLY A 30 -19.20 27.71 -6.14
CA GLY A 30 -17.85 27.50 -6.72
C GLY A 30 -16.74 27.51 -5.66
N VAL A 31 -16.95 28.25 -4.57
CA VAL A 31 -16.03 28.31 -3.42
C VAL A 31 -16.01 26.98 -2.64
N ASP A 32 -17.15 26.28 -2.52
CA ASP A 32 -17.24 24.98 -1.84
C ASP A 32 -16.44 23.92 -2.60
N VAL A 33 -16.56 23.93 -3.93
CA VAL A 33 -15.83 23.02 -4.81
C VAL A 33 -14.33 23.34 -4.81
N MET A 34 -13.95 24.62 -4.88
CA MET A 34 -12.54 25.03 -4.80
C MET A 34 -11.92 24.65 -3.46
N THR A 35 -12.65 24.79 -2.35
CA THR A 35 -12.15 24.38 -1.04
C THR A 35 -11.99 22.87 -0.95
N PHE A 36 -12.94 22.10 -1.49
CA PHE A 36 -12.84 20.64 -1.53
C PHE A 36 -11.66 20.14 -2.38
N VAL A 37 -11.48 20.70 -3.58
CA VAL A 37 -10.33 20.36 -4.43
C VAL A 37 -9.03 20.90 -3.81
N GLY A 38 -9.09 22.06 -3.16
CA GLY A 38 -7.98 22.69 -2.47
C GLY A 38 -7.45 21.86 -1.30
N THR A 39 -8.30 21.18 -0.53
CA THR A 39 -7.84 20.28 0.54
C THR A 39 -7.20 19.00 -0.01
N ILE A 40 -7.70 18.46 -1.12
CA ILE A 40 -7.04 17.36 -1.85
C ILE A 40 -5.67 17.81 -2.36
N GLY A 41 -5.61 18.99 -2.99
CA GLY A 41 -4.37 19.58 -3.48
C GLY A 41 -3.38 19.91 -2.35
N MET A 42 -3.84 20.44 -1.22
CA MET A 42 -3.02 20.70 -0.04
C MET A 42 -2.48 19.40 0.55
N PHE A 43 -3.33 18.37 0.68
CA PHE A 43 -2.91 17.04 1.12
C PHE A 43 -1.85 16.46 0.20
N LEU A 44 -2.08 16.47 -1.12
CA LEU A 44 -1.12 15.99 -2.11
C LEU A 44 0.16 16.82 -2.13
N ALA A 45 0.07 18.14 -2.02
CA ALA A 45 1.24 19.01 -1.96
C ALA A 45 2.10 18.70 -0.73
N LEU A 46 1.50 18.56 0.45
CA LEU A 46 2.19 18.18 1.67
C LEU A 46 2.74 16.74 1.59
N PHE A 47 1.99 15.82 0.98
CA PHE A 47 2.44 14.44 0.77
C PHE A 47 3.61 14.34 -0.21
N LEU A 48 3.58 15.07 -1.33
CA LEU A 48 4.68 15.15 -2.28
C LEU A 48 5.91 15.83 -1.65
N LEU A 49 5.69 16.86 -0.84
CA LEU A 49 6.74 17.51 -0.06
C LEU A 49 7.37 16.53 0.94
N PHE A 50 6.56 15.73 1.61
CA PHE A 50 6.99 14.67 2.53
C PHE A 50 7.85 13.62 1.80
N LEU A 51 7.37 13.09 0.66
CA LEU A 51 8.14 12.15 -0.16
C LEU A 51 9.47 12.71 -0.66
N ARG A 52 9.54 14.04 -0.85
CA ARG A 52 10.74 14.71 -1.36
C ARG A 52 11.81 14.97 -0.29
N PHE A 53 11.41 15.19 0.96
CA PHE A 53 12.32 15.54 2.06
C PHE A 53 12.57 14.42 3.06
N LEU A 54 11.65 13.47 3.21
CA LEU A 54 11.75 12.36 4.15
C LEU A 54 11.70 11.02 3.42
N PRO A 55 12.40 9.99 3.93
CA PRO A 55 12.27 8.64 3.39
C PRO A 55 10.83 8.15 3.61
N CYS A 56 10.17 7.70 2.53
CA CYS A 56 8.81 7.17 2.58
C CYS A 56 8.70 5.88 3.41
N ILE A 57 9.82 5.17 3.58
CA ILE A 57 9.90 3.88 4.27
C ILE A 57 10.72 4.06 5.55
N ASN A 58 10.23 3.49 6.65
CA ASN A 58 10.96 3.46 7.90
C ASN A 58 12.11 2.44 7.82
N ILE A 59 13.31 2.92 7.49
CA ILE A 59 14.52 2.08 7.31
C ILE A 59 14.91 1.35 8.59
N ALA A 60 14.58 1.87 9.78
CA ALA A 60 14.88 1.18 11.04
C ALA A 60 14.22 -0.20 11.08
N GLU A 61 12.91 -0.27 10.84
CA GLU A 61 12.15 -1.52 10.81
C GLU A 61 12.67 -2.48 9.74
N VAL A 62 12.95 -1.97 8.53
CA VAL A 62 13.47 -2.80 7.43
C VAL A 62 14.81 -3.46 7.80
N LYS A 63 15.68 -2.74 8.50
CA LYS A 63 16.97 -3.29 8.93
C LYS A 63 16.83 -4.36 10.02
N TRP A 64 15.80 -4.29 10.87
CA TRP A 64 15.51 -5.31 11.89
C TRP A 64 14.87 -6.58 11.32
N THR A 65 14.30 -6.51 10.11
CA THR A 65 13.75 -7.69 9.43
C THR A 65 14.76 -8.46 8.60
N LEU A 66 15.97 -7.92 8.43
CA LEU A 66 17.00 -8.51 7.58
C LEU A 66 17.68 -9.68 8.30
N LYS A 67 18.04 -10.75 7.57
CA LYS A 67 18.70 -11.94 8.12
C LYS A 67 19.94 -11.62 8.97
N GLU A 68 20.71 -10.62 8.55
CA GLU A 68 21.92 -10.16 9.26
C GLU A 68 21.67 -9.54 10.63
N SER A 69 20.40 -9.26 10.97
CA SER A 69 19.99 -8.72 12.27
C SER A 69 19.45 -9.78 13.24
N ASP A 70 19.42 -11.05 12.83
CA ASP A 70 19.03 -12.16 13.70
C ASP A 70 20.03 -12.33 14.86
N ALA A 71 19.52 -12.37 16.09
CA ALA A 71 20.33 -12.50 17.31
C ALA A 71 21.11 -13.84 17.36
N HIS A 72 20.72 -14.82 16.56
CA HIS A 72 21.39 -16.13 16.43
C HIS A 72 22.17 -16.29 15.11
N ASP A 73 22.44 -15.21 14.37
CA ASP A 73 23.21 -15.28 13.12
C ASP A 73 24.64 -15.83 13.33
N ASP A 74 25.28 -15.47 14.47
CA ASP A 74 26.62 -15.95 14.81
C ASP A 74 26.65 -17.45 15.13
N ASP A 75 25.62 -17.97 15.80
CA ASP A 75 25.50 -19.40 16.11
C ASP A 75 25.30 -20.22 14.82
N LYS A 76 24.48 -19.71 13.88
CA LYS A 76 24.24 -20.33 12.57
C LYS A 76 25.49 -20.33 11.67
N LYS A 77 26.38 -19.36 11.84
CA LYS A 77 27.69 -19.32 11.15
C LYS A 77 28.70 -20.27 11.77
N ALA A 78 28.70 -20.43 13.10
CA ALA A 78 29.61 -21.32 13.82
C ALA A 78 29.22 -22.80 13.72
N HIS A 79 27.92 -23.08 13.64
CA HIS A 79 27.34 -24.40 13.47
C HIS A 79 26.46 -24.42 12.22
N PRO A 80 27.03 -24.67 11.03
CA PRO A 80 26.25 -24.87 9.83
C PRO A 80 25.43 -26.15 9.97
N ASP A 81 24.11 -26.01 10.09
CA ASP A 81 23.18 -27.14 10.05
C ASP A 81 23.08 -27.65 8.61
N ASP A 82 24.01 -28.52 8.23
CA ASP A 82 24.08 -29.16 6.91
C ASP A 82 22.82 -30.01 6.66
N GLY A 83 21.81 -29.43 6.03
CA GLY A 83 20.59 -30.12 5.60
C GLY A 83 19.28 -29.32 5.69
N ILE A 84 19.27 -28.12 6.29
CA ILE A 84 18.08 -27.26 6.40
C ILE A 84 18.32 -25.97 5.62
N GLU A 85 17.73 -25.85 4.42
CA GLU A 85 17.64 -24.57 3.72
C GLU A 85 16.67 -23.65 4.46
N VAL A 86 17.20 -22.66 5.18
CA VAL A 86 16.40 -21.62 5.83
C VAL A 86 15.95 -20.62 4.76
N ILE A 87 14.82 -20.93 4.11
CA ILE A 87 14.14 -20.09 3.14
C ILE A 87 13.37 -19.00 3.89
N GLU A 88 13.45 -17.75 3.43
CA GLU A 88 12.73 -16.64 4.07
C GLU A 88 11.22 -16.79 3.83
N ALA A 89 10.38 -16.42 4.81
CA ALA A 89 8.93 -16.65 4.73
C ALA A 89 8.26 -15.99 3.51
N TYR A 90 8.83 -14.90 3.01
CA TYR A 90 8.40 -14.20 1.79
C TYR A 90 9.00 -14.77 0.50
N GLN A 91 9.99 -15.66 0.61
CA GLN A 91 10.58 -16.38 -0.51
C GLN A 91 10.06 -17.82 -0.63
N TYR A 92 9.17 -18.23 0.28
CA TYR A 92 8.55 -19.55 0.31
C TYR A 92 7.83 -19.89 -1.01
N GLU A 93 7.06 -18.94 -1.55
CA GLU A 93 6.31 -19.12 -2.80
C GLU A 93 7.23 -19.30 -4.03
N LEU A 94 8.40 -18.66 -4.04
CA LEU A 94 9.38 -18.79 -5.13
C LEU A 94 10.07 -20.15 -5.14
N HIS A 95 10.34 -20.70 -3.95
CA HIS A 95 11.03 -21.98 -3.80
C HIS A 95 10.10 -23.18 -4.02
N GLU A 96 8.82 -23.08 -3.67
CA GLU A 96 7.83 -24.16 -3.90
C GLU A 96 7.34 -24.19 -5.36
N ASN A 97 7.17 -23.03 -6.01
CA ASN A 97 6.68 -22.94 -7.39
C ASN A 97 7.44 -21.89 -8.23
N PRO A 98 8.68 -22.20 -8.64
CA PRO A 98 9.52 -21.25 -9.37
C PRO A 98 8.95 -20.84 -10.73
N GLU A 99 8.24 -21.74 -11.43
CA GLU A 99 7.64 -21.46 -12.73
C GLU A 99 6.39 -20.58 -12.64
N GLY A 100 5.54 -20.79 -11.62
CA GLY A 100 4.36 -19.98 -11.39
C GLY A 100 4.72 -18.54 -11.01
N ALA A 101 5.71 -18.39 -10.13
CA ALA A 101 6.20 -17.08 -9.72
C ALA A 101 6.86 -16.29 -10.86
N ALA A 102 7.64 -16.95 -11.73
CA ALA A 102 8.20 -16.32 -12.93
C ALA A 102 7.09 -15.80 -13.87
N LYS A 103 5.98 -16.55 -13.97
CA LYS A 103 4.81 -16.18 -14.77
C LYS A 103 4.06 -14.97 -14.21
N GLU A 104 3.90 -14.88 -12.88
CA GLU A 104 3.27 -13.74 -12.21
C GLU A 104 4.15 -12.47 -12.22
N ALA A 105 5.47 -12.65 -12.12
CA ALA A 105 6.44 -11.57 -12.28
C ALA A 105 6.59 -11.07 -13.72
N GLY A 106 5.91 -11.71 -14.69
CA GLY A 106 6.00 -11.35 -16.11
C GLY A 106 7.37 -11.63 -16.74
N ILE A 107 8.19 -12.45 -16.09
CA ILE A 107 9.52 -12.85 -16.57
C ILE A 107 9.34 -14.04 -17.50
N LYS A 108 9.57 -13.86 -18.80
CA LYS A 108 9.57 -14.97 -19.76
C LYS A 108 10.76 -15.87 -19.45
N THR A 109 10.51 -17.05 -18.88
CA THR A 109 11.47 -18.14 -18.79
C THR A 109 11.71 -18.69 -20.18
N GLU A 110 12.70 -18.14 -20.90
CA GLU A 110 13.24 -18.76 -22.09
C GLU A 110 14.03 -19.99 -21.65
N THR A 111 13.38 -21.15 -21.67
CA THR A 111 14.02 -22.44 -21.53
C THR A 111 14.95 -22.65 -22.74
N SER A 112 16.23 -22.32 -22.54
CA SER A 112 17.32 -22.74 -23.41
C SER A 112 17.41 -24.25 -23.35
N THR A 113 16.79 -24.88 -24.34
CA THR A 113 16.92 -26.29 -24.68
C THR A 113 18.40 -26.62 -24.86
N ALA A 114 18.96 -27.31 -23.86
CA ALA A 114 20.14 -28.11 -24.06
C ALA A 114 19.73 -29.34 -24.89
N GLU A 115 19.97 -29.28 -26.20
CA GLU A 115 20.00 -30.46 -27.06
C GLU A 115 21.37 -30.58 -27.73
N SER A 116 22.02 -31.72 -27.44
CA SER A 116 23.17 -32.39 -28.08
C SER A 116 24.57 -31.80 -27.98
#